data_AF-A0A957CQY9-F1
#
_entry.id   AF-A0A957CQY9-F1
#
_cell.length_a   1.000
_cell.length_b   1.000
_cell.length_c   1.000
_cell.angle_alpha   90.00
_cell.angle_beta   90.00
_cell.angle_gamma   90.00
#
_symmetry.space_group_name_H-M   'P 1'
#
loop_
_entity.id
_entity.type
_entity.pdbx_description
1 polymer ?
#
loop_
_entity_poly.entity_id
_entity_poly.type
_entity_poly.pdbx_seq_one_letter_code
_entity_poly.pdbx_strand_id
1 'polypeptide(L)'
;MPQHTLFYRFGVALFIGLLVGLQREYSYDEEDKPGQKTFAGIRTFTLMGLLGCTAAFLADLFDSPWVFVGVIIPFTVLIAVSYYVSAKRGEMGLTTEIAALLIFLTGGLSFWDEMALAVALGVITTALLSFKGELHRFVERINREDVLATLKFAIITAIVLPVLPNQSFWPAPFDVLNPYKIWLMVVLISGISFLGYVLVKVVGSNRGV
;
A
#
# COMPACT_ATOMS: atom_id res chain seq x y z
N MET A 1 25.13 25.00 -3.00
CA MET A 1 24.06 24.57 -2.08
C MET A 1 24.41 25.01 -0.66
N PRO A 2 23.55 25.73 0.08
CA PRO A 2 23.84 26.07 1.47
C PRO A 2 23.93 24.79 2.31
N GLN A 3 24.93 24.66 3.19
CA GLN A 3 25.18 23.42 3.95
C GLN A 3 23.96 22.98 4.77
N HIS A 4 23.17 23.94 5.26
CA HIS A 4 21.97 23.69 6.05
C HIS A 4 20.90 22.88 5.29
N THR A 5 20.65 23.15 4.00
CA THR A 5 19.62 22.41 3.25
C THR A 5 20.01 20.96 3.03
N LEU A 6 21.31 20.69 2.92
CA LEU A 6 21.84 19.34 2.75
C LEU A 6 21.64 18.50 4.03
N PHE A 7 21.91 19.08 5.21
CA PHE A 7 21.60 18.43 6.49
C PHE A 7 20.09 18.15 6.65
N TYR A 8 19.22 19.07 6.23
CA TYR A 8 17.77 18.83 6.26
C TYR A 8 17.35 17.66 5.35
N ARG A 9 17.87 17.57 4.11
CA ARG A 9 17.56 16.49 3.15
C ARG A 9 17.97 15.11 3.67
N PHE A 10 19.18 15.02 4.23
CA PHE A 10 19.67 13.79 4.85
C PHE A 10 18.90 13.46 6.14
N GLY A 11 18.55 14.47 6.93
CA GLY A 11 17.71 14.32 8.12
C GLY A 11 16.34 13.73 7.78
N VAL A 12 15.67 14.26 6.76
CA VAL A 12 14.37 13.75 6.29
C VAL A 12 14.48 12.30 5.81
N ALA A 13 15.49 11.96 5.01
CA ALA A 13 15.71 10.59 4.56
C ALA A 13 15.95 9.62 5.73
N LEU A 14 16.71 10.06 6.73
CA LEU A 14 16.96 9.31 7.96
C LEU A 14 15.66 9.09 8.75
N PHE A 15 14.88 10.15 8.97
CA PHE A 15 13.60 10.08 9.69
C PHE A 15 12.60 9.16 9.00
N ILE A 16 12.48 9.22 7.67
CA ILE A 16 11.61 8.34 6.90
C ILE A 16 12.04 6.87 7.07
N GLY A 17 13.34 6.59 6.91
CA GLY A 17 13.89 5.25 7.10
C GLY A 17 13.69 4.72 8.53
N LEU A 18 13.85 5.58 9.54
CA LEU A 18 13.64 5.24 10.94
C LEU A 18 12.17 4.94 11.23
N LEU A 19 11.25 5.80 10.78
CA LEU A 19 9.81 5.66 10.99
C LEU A 19 9.30 4.32 10.42
N VAL A 20 9.71 4.00 9.19
CA VAL A 20 9.31 2.74 8.53
C VAL A 20 10.00 1.54 9.19
N GLY A 21 11.28 1.67 9.53
CA GLY A 21 12.00 0.63 10.24
C GLY A 21 11.41 0.30 11.61
N LEU A 22 10.91 1.30 12.33
CA LEU A 22 10.29 1.12 13.65
C LEU A 22 8.96 0.39 13.54
N GLN A 23 8.12 0.81 12.59
CA GLN A 23 6.88 0.12 12.30
C GLN A 23 7.14 -1.32 11.83
N ARG A 24 8.23 -1.56 11.08
CA ARG A 24 8.61 -2.90 10.64
C ARG A 24 9.01 -3.81 11.79
N GLU A 25 9.84 -3.32 12.70
CA GLU A 25 10.28 -4.07 13.88
C GLU A 25 9.09 -4.40 14.79
N TYR A 26 8.20 -3.44 15.04
CA TYR A 26 6.99 -3.62 15.84
C TYR A 26 6.00 -4.63 15.21
N SER A 27 5.75 -4.52 13.90
CA SER A 27 4.82 -5.41 13.19
C SER A 27 5.29 -6.88 13.15
N TYR A 28 6.60 -7.14 13.31
CA TYR A 28 7.12 -8.50 13.41
C TYR A 28 7.00 -9.08 14.81
N ASP A 29 7.22 -8.27 15.84
CA ASP A 29 7.02 -8.67 17.24
C ASP A 29 5.54 -9.02 17.52
N GLU A 30 4.60 -8.32 16.87
CA GLU A 30 3.16 -8.56 17.03
C GLU A 30 2.64 -9.82 16.29
N GLU A 31 3.36 -10.32 15.28
CA GLU A 31 2.96 -11.49 14.49
C GLU A 31 3.37 -12.85 15.09
N ASP A 32 3.92 -12.87 16.32
CA ASP A 32 4.08 -14.07 17.16
C ASP A 32 4.69 -15.30 16.43
N LYS A 33 5.70 -15.08 15.58
CA LYS A 33 6.49 -16.14 14.93
C LYS A 33 7.83 -16.32 15.66
N PRO A 34 7.89 -17.09 16.76
CA PRO A 34 9.12 -17.28 17.52
C PRO A 34 10.16 -18.00 16.65
N GLY A 35 11.20 -17.27 16.22
CA GLY A 35 12.39 -17.82 15.56
C GLY A 35 12.67 -17.38 14.12
N GLN A 36 11.78 -16.62 13.47
CA GLN A 36 12.12 -15.97 12.18
C GLN A 36 12.93 -14.70 12.44
N LYS A 37 14.21 -14.71 12.08
CA LYS A 37 15.08 -13.53 12.22
C LYS A 37 14.64 -12.49 11.21
N THR A 38 14.33 -11.28 11.68
CA THR A 38 13.90 -10.14 10.88
C THR A 38 14.87 -9.90 9.73
N PHE A 39 14.36 -9.88 8.48
CA PHE A 39 15.15 -9.56 7.30
C PHE A 39 15.71 -8.12 7.34
N ALA A 40 14.94 -7.17 7.88
CA ALA A 40 15.35 -5.77 8.01
C ALA A 40 14.60 -5.08 9.17
N GLY A 41 15.33 -4.50 10.12
CA GLY A 41 14.79 -3.74 11.26
C GLY A 41 15.06 -2.24 11.15
N ILE A 42 14.94 -1.48 12.26
CA ILE A 42 15.13 -0.02 12.30
C ILE A 42 16.44 0.43 11.63
N ARG A 43 17.54 -0.27 11.92
CA ARG A 43 18.87 0.11 11.42
C ARG A 43 18.97 -0.08 9.91
N THR A 44 18.45 -1.19 9.40
CA THR A 44 18.54 -1.51 7.98
C THR A 44 17.72 -0.51 7.15
N PHE A 45 16.48 -0.21 7.54
CA PHE A 45 15.64 0.76 6.82
C PHE A 45 16.19 2.20 6.89
N THR A 46 16.74 2.58 8.03
CA THR A 46 17.43 3.87 8.17
C THR A 46 18.62 3.96 7.22
N LEU A 47 19.46 2.91 7.17
CA LEU A 47 20.60 2.86 6.27
C LEU A 47 20.18 2.82 4.79
N MET A 48 19.09 2.14 4.43
CA MET A 48 18.56 2.12 3.07
C MET A 48 18.11 3.51 2.61
N GLY A 49 17.42 4.27 3.47
CA GLY A 49 17.00 5.64 3.15
C GLY A 49 18.21 6.58 2.97
N LEU A 50 19.21 6.46 3.84
CA LEU A 50 20.47 7.19 3.72
C LEU A 50 21.25 6.80 2.46
N LEU A 51 21.27 5.51 2.10
CA LEU A 51 21.92 5.01 0.89
C LEU A 51 21.28 5.62 -0.36
N GLY A 52 19.94 5.73 -0.38
CA GLY A 52 19.19 6.41 -1.44
C GLY A 52 19.52 7.89 -1.58
N CYS A 53 19.52 8.62 -0.45
CA CYS A 53 19.88 10.04 -0.43
C CYS A 53 21.33 10.27 -0.87
N THR A 54 22.25 9.37 -0.46
CA THR A 54 23.66 9.43 -0.84
C THR A 54 23.85 9.12 -2.32
N ALA A 55 23.12 8.14 -2.85
CA ALA A 55 23.15 7.81 -4.28
C ALA A 55 22.68 8.98 -5.15
N ALA A 56 21.62 9.68 -4.74
CA ALA A 56 21.12 10.87 -5.43
C ALA A 56 22.12 12.04 -5.33
N PHE A 57 22.74 12.25 -4.17
CA PHE A 57 23.80 13.24 -4.00
C PHE A 57 25.02 12.96 -4.90
N LEU A 58 25.45 11.70 -5.02
CA LEU A 58 26.55 11.31 -5.90
C LEU A 58 26.19 11.53 -7.38
N ALA A 59 24.95 11.22 -7.78
CA ALA A 59 24.49 11.43 -9.15
C ALA A 59 24.51 12.92 -9.57
N ASP A 60 24.16 13.81 -8.65
CA ASP A 60 24.24 15.27 -8.84
C ASP A 60 25.70 15.76 -8.86
N LEU A 61 26.56 15.23 -7.98
CA LEU A 61 27.97 15.61 -7.92
C LEU A 61 28.76 15.27 -9.20
N PHE A 62 28.44 14.14 -9.83
CA PHE A 62 29.08 13.69 -11.07
C PHE A 62 28.32 14.10 -12.34
N ASP A 63 27.23 14.87 -12.21
CA ASP A 63 26.33 15.29 -13.30
C ASP A 63 25.92 14.13 -14.23
N SER A 64 25.75 12.94 -13.65
CA SER A 64 25.58 11.69 -14.39
C SER A 64 24.51 10.81 -13.75
N PRO A 65 23.34 10.64 -14.40
CA PRO A 65 22.28 9.75 -13.93
C PRO A 65 22.72 8.30 -13.76
N TRP A 66 23.77 7.88 -14.49
CA TRP A 66 24.33 6.53 -14.44
C TRP A 66 24.87 6.17 -13.06
N VAL A 67 25.29 7.16 -12.25
CA VAL A 67 25.78 6.90 -10.90
C VAL A 67 24.66 6.40 -9.99
N PHE A 68 23.46 6.99 -10.09
CA PHE A 68 22.29 6.50 -9.36
C PHE A 68 21.91 5.08 -9.79
N VAL A 69 21.92 4.83 -11.11
CA VAL A 69 21.67 3.50 -11.68
C VAL A 69 22.71 2.49 -11.18
N GLY A 70 23.98 2.90 -11.07
CA GLY A 70 25.09 2.10 -10.56
C GLY A 70 24.92 1.69 -9.09
N VAL A 71 24.15 2.43 -8.29
CA VAL A 71 23.87 2.09 -6.89
C VAL A 71 22.56 1.31 -6.75
N ILE A 72 21.50 1.68 -7.47
CA ILE A 72 20.20 1.02 -7.36
C ILE A 72 20.20 -0.42 -7.89
N ILE A 73 20.97 -0.71 -8.95
CA ILE A 73 21.08 -2.07 -9.51
C ILE A 73 21.63 -3.06 -8.47
N PRO A 74 22.85 -2.86 -7.89
CA PRO A 74 23.38 -3.79 -6.91
C PRO A 74 22.52 -3.85 -5.65
N PHE A 75 21.90 -2.73 -5.25
CA PHE A 75 20.95 -2.70 -4.14
C PHE A 75 19.72 -3.60 -4.41
N THR A 76 19.12 -3.49 -5.60
CA THR A 76 17.98 -4.32 -6.02
C THR A 76 18.37 -5.79 -6.10
N VAL A 77 19.57 -6.10 -6.59
CA VAL A 77 20.10 -7.48 -6.63
C VAL A 77 20.26 -8.02 -5.21
N LEU A 78 20.81 -7.24 -4.28
CA LEU A 78 20.94 -7.64 -2.87
C LEU A 78 19.57 -7.95 -2.25
N ILE A 79 18.57 -7.09 -2.49
CA ILE A 79 17.19 -7.31 -2.05
C ILE A 79 16.62 -8.60 -2.67
N ALA A 80 16.79 -8.82 -3.97
CA ALA A 80 16.29 -10.00 -4.66
C ALA A 80 16.95 -11.29 -4.16
N VAL A 81 18.27 -11.27 -3.92
CA VAL A 81 19.00 -12.39 -3.31
C VAL A 81 18.46 -12.65 -1.91
N SER A 82 18.22 -11.61 -1.12
CA SER A 82 17.70 -11.80 0.21
C SER A 82 16.27 -12.34 0.22
N TYR A 83 15.40 -11.84 -0.67
CA TYR A 83 14.07 -12.42 -0.88
C TYR A 83 14.17 -13.92 -1.19
N TYR A 84 15.07 -14.29 -2.10
CA TYR A 84 15.26 -15.69 -2.48
C TYR A 84 15.72 -16.55 -1.29
N VAL A 85 16.61 -16.02 -0.43
CA VAL A 85 17.07 -16.70 0.79
C VAL A 85 15.94 -16.82 1.82
N SER A 86 15.16 -15.76 2.06
CA SER A 86 14.01 -15.77 2.97
C SER A 86 12.90 -16.70 2.47
N ALA A 87 12.58 -16.67 1.17
CA ALA A 87 11.61 -17.56 0.56
C ALA A 87 12.00 -19.04 0.73
N LYS A 88 13.29 -19.38 0.61
CA LYS A 88 13.80 -20.73 0.90
C LYS A 88 13.65 -21.16 2.37
N ARG A 89 13.59 -20.21 3.30
CA ARG A 89 13.40 -20.46 4.73
C ARG A 89 11.92 -20.52 5.15
N GLY A 90 11.00 -20.41 4.18
CA GLY A 90 9.56 -20.34 4.46
C GLY A 90 9.09 -18.99 5.01
N GLU A 91 9.96 -17.97 5.00
CA GLU A 91 9.62 -16.57 5.23
C GLU A 91 9.12 -15.99 3.90
N MET A 92 7.79 -15.87 3.74
CA MET A 92 7.20 -15.27 2.53
C MET A 92 6.71 -13.86 2.85
N GLY A 93 7.30 -12.85 2.22
CA GLY A 93 6.85 -11.47 2.43
C GLY A 93 7.43 -10.43 1.48
N LEU A 94 7.11 -10.51 0.18
CA LEU A 94 7.54 -9.60 -0.90
C LEU A 94 7.33 -8.10 -0.58
N THR A 95 6.36 -7.78 0.27
CA THR A 95 6.04 -6.41 0.67
C THR A 95 7.20 -5.73 1.41
N THR A 96 8.05 -6.51 2.10
CA THR A 96 9.23 -5.99 2.81
C THR A 96 10.28 -5.47 1.85
N GLU A 97 10.53 -6.24 0.80
CA GLU A 97 11.52 -5.95 -0.23
C GLU A 97 11.07 -4.78 -1.09
N ILE A 98 9.78 -4.71 -1.40
CA ILE A 98 9.19 -3.54 -2.05
C ILE A 98 9.30 -2.30 -1.15
N ALA A 99 9.02 -2.42 0.15
CA ALA A 99 9.19 -1.31 1.08
C ALA A 99 10.65 -0.85 1.16
N ALA A 100 11.61 -1.77 1.18
CA ALA A 100 13.05 -1.48 1.15
C ALA A 100 13.45 -0.69 -0.11
N LEU A 101 12.94 -1.09 -1.29
CA LEU A 101 13.13 -0.34 -2.54
C LEU A 101 12.48 1.04 -2.49
N LEU A 102 11.25 1.14 -1.99
CA LEU A 102 10.56 2.43 -1.84
C LEU A 102 11.32 3.38 -0.92
N ILE A 103 11.89 2.88 0.17
CA ILE A 103 12.67 3.68 1.14
C ILE A 103 13.93 4.23 0.49
N PHE A 104 14.64 3.41 -0.28
CA PHE A 104 15.79 3.85 -1.06
C PHE A 104 15.41 4.96 -2.04
N LEU A 105 14.35 4.74 -2.83
CA LEU A 105 13.87 5.75 -3.80
C LEU A 105 13.42 7.05 -3.11
N THR A 106 12.72 6.91 -1.99
CA THR A 106 12.24 8.03 -1.17
C THR A 106 13.40 8.82 -0.56
N GLY A 107 14.47 8.14 -0.16
CA GLY A 107 15.73 8.77 0.26
C GLY A 107 16.35 9.60 -0.87
N GLY A 108 16.36 9.07 -2.10
CA GLY A 108 16.82 9.81 -3.29
C GLY A 108 15.94 11.02 -3.63
N LEU A 109 14.61 10.86 -3.55
CA LEU A 109 13.64 11.95 -3.74
C LEU A 109 13.81 13.09 -2.73
N SER A 110 14.15 12.76 -1.48
CA SER A 110 14.49 13.77 -0.46
C SER A 110 15.64 14.67 -0.91
N PHE A 111 16.58 14.16 -1.71
CA PHE A 111 17.69 14.95 -2.23
C PHE A 111 17.32 15.85 -3.40
N TRP A 112 16.48 15.39 -4.33
CA TRP A 112 16.05 16.13 -5.54
C TRP A 112 14.97 17.20 -5.29
N ASP A 113 14.90 17.75 -4.06
CA ASP A 113 13.99 18.82 -3.64
C ASP A 113 12.49 18.44 -3.58
N GLU A 114 12.15 17.17 -3.80
CA GLU A 114 10.79 16.63 -3.69
C GLU A 114 10.48 16.13 -2.26
N MET A 115 10.78 16.95 -1.25
CA MET A 115 10.66 16.56 0.16
C MET A 115 9.23 16.19 0.55
N ALA A 116 8.23 16.94 0.06
CA ALA A 116 6.83 16.68 0.35
C ALA A 116 6.39 15.31 -0.19
N LEU A 117 6.80 14.98 -1.41
CA LEU A 117 6.55 13.67 -2.02
C LEU A 117 7.26 12.56 -1.24
N ALA A 118 8.52 12.79 -0.85
CA ALA A 118 9.29 11.81 -0.10
C ALA A 118 8.65 11.49 1.25
N VAL A 119 8.25 12.51 2.00
CA VAL A 119 7.55 12.33 3.28
C VAL A 119 6.21 11.64 3.08
N ALA A 120 5.42 12.04 2.08
CA ALA A 120 4.13 11.41 1.79
C ALA A 120 4.29 9.92 1.46
N LEU A 121 5.24 9.56 0.59
CA LEU A 121 5.52 8.16 0.26
C LEU A 121 6.00 7.35 1.46
N GLY A 122 6.87 7.93 2.29
CA GLY A 122 7.31 7.32 3.54
C GLY A 122 6.13 7.01 4.47
N VAL A 123 5.29 8.01 4.74
CA VAL A 123 4.12 7.88 5.63
C VAL A 123 3.10 6.89 5.07
N ILE A 124 2.79 6.95 3.77
CA ILE A 124 1.87 6.01 3.12
C ILE A 124 2.42 4.58 3.22
N THR A 125 3.71 4.39 2.96
CA THR A 125 4.36 3.08 3.07
C THR A 125 4.24 2.52 4.48
N THR A 126 4.51 3.35 5.50
CA THR A 126 4.33 2.96 6.91
C THR A 126 2.89 2.64 7.23
N ALA A 127 1.93 3.47 6.83
CA ALA A 127 0.52 3.25 7.09
C ALA A 127 0.05 1.92 6.47
N LEU A 128 0.46 1.65 5.23
CA LEU A 128 0.13 0.43 4.52
C LEU A 128 0.72 -0.81 5.20
N LEU A 129 1.98 -0.75 5.65
CA LEU A 129 2.59 -1.84 6.41
C LEU A 129 1.94 -1.99 7.80
N SER A 130 1.51 -0.89 8.44
CA SER A 130 0.90 -0.91 9.77
C SER A 130 -0.47 -1.59 9.75
N PHE A 131 -1.23 -1.42 8.67
CA PHE A 131 -2.55 -2.06 8.53
C PHE A 131 -2.50 -3.50 8.05
N LYS A 132 -1.32 -4.07 7.78
CA LYS A 132 -1.17 -5.47 7.31
C LYS A 132 -1.92 -6.46 8.20
N GLY A 133 -1.72 -6.39 9.52
CA GLY A 133 -2.34 -7.33 10.47
C GLY A 133 -3.86 -7.19 10.55
N GLU A 134 -4.39 -5.97 10.45
CA GLU A 134 -5.84 -5.73 10.41
C GLU A 134 -6.47 -6.19 9.10
N LEU A 135 -5.81 -5.90 7.97
CA LEU A 135 -6.24 -6.35 6.64
C LEU A 135 -6.25 -7.87 6.56
N HIS A 136 -5.24 -8.54 7.12
CA HIS A 136 -5.20 -9.99 7.14
C HIS A 136 -6.34 -10.57 7.97
N ARG A 137 -6.54 -10.08 9.21
CA ARG A 137 -7.68 -10.48 10.06
C ARG A 137 -9.03 -10.19 9.41
N PHE A 138 -9.15 -9.08 8.67
CA PHE A 138 -10.37 -8.74 7.94
C PHE A 138 -10.61 -9.72 6.79
N VAL A 139 -9.59 -10.06 6.00
CA VAL A 139 -9.68 -11.03 4.92
C VAL A 139 -9.99 -12.44 5.45
N GLU A 140 -9.42 -12.84 6.58
CA GLU A 140 -9.76 -14.12 7.23
C GLU A 140 -11.23 -14.21 7.66
N ARG A 141 -11.87 -13.08 7.95
CA ARG A 141 -13.32 -13.02 8.26
C ARG A 141 -14.19 -13.07 7.01
N ILE A 142 -13.64 -12.82 5.82
CA ILE A 142 -14.37 -12.88 4.56
C ILE A 142 -14.50 -14.33 4.13
N ASN A 143 -15.73 -14.80 3.98
CA ASN A 143 -16.01 -16.14 3.48
C ASN A 143 -16.21 -16.11 1.96
N ARG A 144 -16.16 -17.28 1.31
CA ARG A 144 -16.32 -17.38 -0.17
C ARG A 144 -17.65 -16.79 -0.66
N GLU A 145 -18.69 -16.92 0.15
CA GLU A 145 -20.02 -16.36 -0.12
C GLU A 145 -20.01 -14.83 -0.17
N ASP A 146 -19.25 -14.20 0.73
CA ASP A 146 -19.10 -12.73 0.77
C ASP A 146 -18.37 -12.22 -0.48
N VAL A 147 -17.32 -12.94 -0.90
CA VAL A 147 -16.58 -12.63 -2.13
C VAL A 147 -17.51 -12.69 -3.34
N LEU A 148 -18.31 -13.76 -3.44
CA LEU A 148 -19.28 -13.92 -4.52
C LEU A 148 -20.38 -12.84 -4.47
N ALA A 149 -20.88 -12.48 -3.29
CA ALA A 149 -21.87 -11.42 -3.13
C ALA A 149 -21.30 -10.06 -3.54
N THR A 150 -20.09 -9.73 -3.09
CA THR A 150 -19.36 -8.50 -3.45
C THR A 150 -19.10 -8.44 -4.96
N LEU A 151 -18.66 -9.55 -5.55
CA LEU A 151 -18.41 -9.63 -6.99
C LEU A 151 -19.70 -9.47 -7.81
N LYS A 152 -20.80 -10.11 -7.41
CA LYS A 152 -22.12 -9.92 -8.05
C LYS A 152 -22.57 -8.47 -7.97
N PHE A 153 -22.46 -7.84 -6.79
CA PHE A 153 -22.80 -6.44 -6.60
C PHE A 153 -21.92 -5.52 -7.46
N ALA A 154 -20.62 -5.79 -7.54
CA ALA A 154 -19.68 -5.06 -8.39
C ALA A 154 -20.01 -5.21 -9.88
N ILE A 155 -20.39 -6.40 -10.35
CA ILE A 155 -20.83 -6.63 -11.74
C ILE A 155 -22.10 -5.81 -12.03
N ILE A 156 -23.10 -5.88 -11.16
CA ILE A 156 -24.37 -5.14 -11.34
C ILE A 156 -24.12 -3.62 -11.37
N THR A 157 -23.24 -3.12 -10.50
CA THR A 157 -22.99 -1.68 -10.32
C THR A 157 -21.99 -1.10 -11.32
N ALA A 158 -20.87 -1.79 -11.58
CA ALA A 158 -19.78 -1.27 -12.42
C ALA A 158 -19.89 -1.70 -13.88
N ILE A 159 -20.65 -2.75 -14.20
CA ILE A 159 -20.81 -3.25 -15.58
C ILE A 159 -22.24 -3.07 -16.08
N VAL A 160 -23.24 -3.60 -15.37
CA VAL A 160 -24.62 -3.58 -15.86
C VAL A 160 -25.21 -2.16 -15.86
N LEU A 161 -25.03 -1.42 -14.76
CA LEU A 161 -25.55 -0.05 -14.63
C LEU A 161 -25.06 0.92 -15.74
N PRO A 162 -23.76 1.04 -16.07
CA PRO A 162 -23.32 1.96 -17.12
C PRO A 162 -23.70 1.52 -18.53
N VAL A 163 -23.95 0.22 -18.76
CA VAL A 163 -24.38 -0.32 -20.06
C VAL A 163 -25.87 -0.06 -20.33
N LEU A 164 -26.66 0.20 -19.28
CA LEU A 164 -28.10 0.43 -19.43
C LEU A 164 -28.40 1.79 -20.09
N PRO A 165 -29.16 1.82 -21.19
CA PRO A 165 -29.55 3.07 -21.84
C PRO A 165 -30.43 3.91 -20.91
N ASN A 166 -30.04 5.17 -20.73
CA ASN A 166 -30.77 6.14 -19.91
C ASN A 166 -31.94 6.77 -20.70
N GLN A 167 -32.79 5.92 -21.28
CA GLN A 167 -33.96 6.34 -22.05
C GLN A 167 -35.15 5.51 -21.59
N SER A 168 -36.31 6.16 -21.47
CA SER A 168 -37.56 5.45 -21.21
C SER A 168 -37.96 4.68 -22.47
N PHE A 169 -38.27 3.39 -22.31
CA PHE A 169 -38.62 2.56 -23.47
C PHE A 169 -40.05 2.80 -23.99
N TRP A 170 -40.96 3.36 -23.18
CA TRP A 170 -42.40 3.45 -23.46
C TRP A 170 -42.87 4.83 -23.98
N PRO A 171 -43.74 4.88 -25.00
CA PRO A 171 -44.40 6.13 -25.42
C PRO A 171 -45.42 6.62 -24.37
N ALA A 172 -45.66 7.93 -24.33
CA ALA A 172 -46.65 8.56 -23.44
C ALA A 172 -48.05 7.89 -23.58
N PRO A 173 -48.76 7.59 -22.47
CA PRO A 173 -48.63 8.14 -21.10
C PRO A 173 -47.87 7.26 -20.08
N PHE A 174 -47.19 6.18 -20.49
CA PHE A 174 -46.49 5.24 -19.59
C PHE A 174 -44.96 5.44 -19.54
N ASP A 175 -44.49 6.68 -19.69
CA ASP A 175 -43.08 7.10 -19.74
C ASP A 175 -42.38 7.09 -18.36
N VAL A 176 -42.70 6.11 -17.50
CA VAL A 176 -42.26 6.06 -16.09
C VAL A 176 -41.13 5.05 -15.89
N LEU A 177 -40.96 4.09 -16.81
CA LEU A 177 -39.99 3.01 -16.70
C LEU A 177 -38.71 3.32 -17.49
N ASN A 178 -37.75 3.94 -16.80
CA ASN A 178 -36.38 4.09 -17.27
C ASN A 178 -35.51 2.97 -16.67
N PRO A 179 -34.98 2.03 -17.47
CA PRO A 179 -34.20 0.89 -16.97
C PRO A 179 -32.98 1.31 -16.15
N TYR A 180 -32.31 2.40 -16.53
CA TYR A 180 -31.20 2.96 -15.75
C TYR A 180 -31.66 3.38 -14.35
N LYS A 181 -32.79 4.10 -14.24
CA LYS A 181 -33.33 4.53 -12.93
C LYS A 181 -33.78 3.35 -12.06
N ILE A 182 -34.43 2.35 -12.65
CA ILE A 182 -34.86 1.14 -11.92
C ILE A 182 -33.65 0.38 -11.40
N TRP A 183 -32.62 0.21 -12.22
CA TRP A 183 -31.41 -0.50 -11.81
C TRP A 183 -30.60 0.29 -10.78
N LEU A 184 -30.60 1.62 -10.86
CA LEU A 184 -30.02 2.50 -9.84
C LEU A 184 -30.70 2.27 -8.48
N MET A 185 -32.03 2.11 -8.43
CA MET A 185 -32.73 1.75 -7.20
C MET A 185 -32.30 0.38 -6.66
N VAL A 186 -32.11 -0.62 -7.53
CA VAL A 186 -31.59 -1.95 -7.14
C VAL A 186 -30.19 -1.83 -6.52
N VAL A 187 -29.29 -1.08 -7.17
CA VAL A 187 -27.93 -0.81 -6.67
C VAL A 187 -27.98 -0.11 -5.31
N LEU A 188 -28.86 0.87 -5.12
CA LEU A 188 -29.01 1.56 -3.83
C LEU A 188 -29.49 0.63 -2.71
N ILE A 189 -30.55 -0.16 -2.96
CA ILE A 189 -31.13 -1.05 -1.95
C ILE A 189 -30.14 -2.17 -1.59
N SER A 190 -29.51 -2.79 -2.60
CA SER A 190 -28.47 -3.79 -2.39
C SER A 190 -27.22 -3.19 -1.73
N GLY A 191 -26.84 -1.97 -2.08
CA GLY A 191 -25.70 -1.27 -1.49
C GLY A 191 -25.90 -0.99 -0.01
N ILE A 192 -27.09 -0.52 0.39
CA ILE A 192 -27.42 -0.30 1.81
C ILE A 192 -27.42 -1.63 2.58
N SER A 193 -27.99 -2.69 1.98
CA SER A 193 -28.04 -4.02 2.60
C SER A 193 -26.63 -4.62 2.76
N PHE A 194 -25.78 -4.47 1.74
CA PHE A 194 -24.39 -4.90 1.77
C PHE A 194 -23.56 -4.12 2.80
N LEU A 195 -23.72 -2.80 2.85
CA LEU A 195 -23.10 -1.96 3.88
C LEU A 195 -23.54 -2.37 5.28
N GLY A 196 -24.83 -2.65 5.49
CA GLY A 196 -25.36 -3.15 6.77
C GLY A 196 -24.71 -4.47 7.18
N TYR A 197 -24.59 -5.42 6.25
CA TYR A 197 -23.90 -6.68 6.48
C TYR A 197 -22.42 -6.49 6.86
N VAL A 198 -21.69 -5.67 6.09
CA VAL A 198 -20.27 -5.38 6.35
C VAL A 198 -20.08 -4.71 7.70
N LEU A 199 -20.93 -3.73 8.07
CA LEU A 199 -20.88 -3.06 9.36
C LEU A 199 -21.07 -4.04 10.53
N VAL A 200 -22.07 -4.93 10.43
CA VAL A 200 -22.30 -5.97 11.46
C VAL A 200 -21.09 -6.90 11.55
N LYS A 201 -20.46 -7.25 10.43
CA LYS A 201 -19.32 -8.15 10.42
C LYS A 201 -18.03 -7.52 10.97
N VAL A 202 -17.82 -6.22 10.74
CA VAL A 202 -16.69 -5.45 11.27
C VAL A 202 -16.86 -5.18 12.77
N VAL A 203 -18.05 -4.78 13.22
CA VAL A 203 -18.33 -4.35 14.60
C VAL A 203 -18.69 -5.53 15.52
N GLY A 204 -19.33 -6.58 14.99
CA GLY A 204 -19.86 -7.71 15.76
C GLY A 204 -18.81 -8.64 16.40
N SER A 205 -17.53 -8.49 16.06
CA SER A 205 -16.46 -9.35 16.59
C SER A 205 -16.12 -9.08 18.07
N ASN A 206 -16.68 -8.05 18.72
CA ASN A 206 -16.39 -7.72 20.12
C ASN A 206 -17.54 -8.02 21.09
N ARG A 207 -18.57 -8.76 20.65
CA ARG A 207 -19.71 -9.17 21.48
C ARG A 207 -20.12 -10.63 21.18
N GLY A 208 -19.20 -11.56 21.43
CA GLY A 208 -19.55 -12.95 21.69
C GLY A 208 -19.49 -13.16 23.20
N VAL A 209 -20.67 -13.32 23.83
CA VAL A 209 -20.83 -13.85 25.19
C VAL A 209 -20.94 -15.36 25.08
#